data_AF-A0A2V8VV06-F1
#
_entry.id   AF-A0A2V8VV06-F1
#
_cell.length_a   1.000
_cell.length_b   1.000
_cell.length_c   1.000
_cell.angle_alpha   90.00
_cell.angle_beta   90.00
_cell.angle_gamma   90.00
#
_symmetry.space_group_name_H-M   'P 1'
#
loop_
_entity.id
_entity.type
_entity.pdbx_description
1 polymer ?
#
loop_
_entity_poly.entity_id
_entity_poly.type
_entity_poly.pdbx_seq_one_letter_code
_entity_poly.pdbx_strand_id
1 'polypeptide(L)'
;MSPAWRPTWPSGRTDRQDYVAGEPIPLRVLLTNVSGAPATLSFSTSCEAIFDVEYPFGETVFHYDPICFEVFHDRTLQPGQTVTYTFTWRQVDDFGQQVGYPLTYLIRGIILDNPSVHEARAGIRILSP
;
A
#
# COMPACT_ATOMS: atom_id res chain seq x y z
N MET A 1 9.54 -14.99 -25.55
CA MET A 1 8.39 -14.08 -25.35
C MET A 1 8.51 -13.52 -23.96
N SER A 2 8.85 -12.24 -23.83
CA SER A 2 9.01 -11.57 -22.54
C SER A 2 7.62 -11.28 -21.95
N PRO A 3 7.40 -11.46 -20.63
CA PRO A 3 6.10 -11.13 -20.04
C PRO A 3 5.84 -9.63 -20.13
N ALA A 4 4.58 -9.26 -20.33
CA ALA A 4 4.08 -7.89 -20.52
C ALA A 4 4.20 -6.99 -19.26
N TRP A 5 4.81 -7.49 -18.21
CA TRP A 5 4.90 -6.86 -16.90
C TRP A 5 6.34 -6.98 -16.38
N ARG A 6 7.05 -5.86 -16.27
CA ARG A 6 8.17 -5.75 -15.33
C ARG A 6 7.57 -5.06 -14.10
N PRO A 7 7.47 -5.71 -12.93
CA PRO A 7 6.99 -5.04 -11.74
C PRO A 7 8.03 -3.98 -11.37
N THR A 8 7.82 -2.75 -11.80
CA THR A 8 8.35 -1.61 -11.07
C THR A 8 7.32 -1.35 -9.98
N TRP A 9 7.64 -1.95 -8.84
CA TRP A 9 7.17 -1.65 -7.49
C TRP A 9 6.20 -0.48 -7.43
N PRO A 10 4.98 -0.67 -6.88
CA PRO A 10 4.30 0.49 -6.37
C PRO A 10 5.20 1.14 -5.34
N SER A 11 5.75 2.34 -5.55
CA SER A 11 6.55 2.92 -4.47
C SER A 11 5.56 3.32 -3.38
N GLY A 12 5.41 2.49 -2.35
CA GLY A 12 4.82 2.91 -1.09
C GLY A 12 5.64 4.11 -0.64
N ARG A 13 5.07 5.31 -0.73
CA ARG A 13 5.76 6.54 -0.35
C ARG A 13 4.97 7.20 0.75
N THR A 14 5.72 7.61 1.76
CA THR A 14 5.30 8.52 2.81
C THR A 14 5.93 9.89 2.52
N ASP A 15 5.38 10.95 3.11
CA ASP A 15 6.00 12.28 3.02
C ASP A 15 7.34 12.34 3.78
N ARG A 16 7.49 11.50 4.81
CA ARG A 16 8.66 11.41 5.69
C ARG A 16 8.96 9.97 6.08
N GLN A 17 10.18 9.68 6.51
CA GLN A 17 10.55 8.35 7.02
C GLN A 17 10.52 8.27 8.56
N ASP A 18 10.44 9.42 9.23
CA ASP A 18 10.44 9.55 10.68
C ASP A 18 9.19 10.30 11.14
N TYR A 19 8.49 9.73 12.11
CA TYR A 19 7.32 10.33 12.77
C TYR A 19 7.45 10.16 14.28
N VAL A 20 6.91 11.10 15.05
CA VAL A 20 6.85 10.95 16.52
C VAL A 20 5.65 10.10 16.91
N ALA A 21 5.72 9.44 18.07
CA ALA A 21 4.64 8.62 18.57
C ALA A 21 3.30 9.39 18.65
N GLY A 22 2.24 8.80 18.11
CA GLY A 22 0.89 9.37 18.06
C GLY A 22 0.63 10.33 16.89
N GLU A 23 1.64 10.64 16.08
CA GLU A 23 1.48 11.45 14.86
C GLU A 23 0.83 10.61 13.74
N PRO A 24 -0.30 11.04 13.14
CA PRO A 24 -0.87 10.34 11.99
C PRO A 24 0.08 10.31 10.80
N ILE A 25 0.25 9.13 10.20
CA ILE A 25 1.16 8.89 9.09
C ILE A 25 0.36 8.83 7.79
N PRO A 26 0.51 9.82 6.88
CA PRO A 26 -0.12 9.75 5.57
C PRO A 26 0.64 8.76 4.68
N LEU A 27 -0.09 7.81 4.11
CA LEU A 27 0.47 6.75 3.26
C LEU A 27 -0.02 6.91 1.83
N ARG A 28 0.85 6.61 0.86
CA ARG A 28 0.49 6.59 -0.55
C ARG A 28 0.98 5.31 -1.20
N VAL A 29 0.08 4.58 -1.86
CA VAL A 29 0.40 3.45 -2.73
C VAL A 29 0.24 3.94 -4.16
N LEU A 30 1.34 3.94 -4.92
CA LEU A 30 1.37 4.45 -6.29
C LEU A 30 1.49 3.29 -7.26
N LEU A 31 0.57 3.09 -8.19
CA LEU A 31 0.72 2.09 -9.24
C LEU A 31 0.95 2.78 -10.58
N THR A 32 2.05 2.45 -11.25
CA THR A 32 2.47 3.09 -12.50
C THR A 32 2.58 2.07 -13.61
N ASN A 33 1.95 2.33 -14.75
CA ASN A 33 2.20 1.54 -15.95
C ASN A 33 3.55 1.98 -16.57
N VAL A 34 4.59 1.18 -16.38
CA VAL A 34 5.92 1.42 -16.96
C VAL A 34 6.15 0.74 -18.31
N SER A 35 5.14 0.04 -18.81
CA SER A 35 5.23 -0.58 -20.13
C SER A 35 5.06 0.46 -21.24
N GLY A 36 5.46 0.10 -22.46
CA GLY A 36 5.24 0.92 -23.65
C GLY A 36 3.83 0.82 -24.25
N ALA A 37 2.90 0.11 -23.60
CA ALA A 37 1.55 -0.13 -24.08
C ALA A 37 0.50 0.09 -22.97
N PRO A 38 -0.80 0.27 -23.30
CA PRO A 38 -1.86 0.29 -22.30
C PRO A 38 -1.90 -1.02 -21.50
N ALA A 39 -2.15 -0.90 -20.20
CA ALA A 39 -2.21 -2.00 -19.25
C ALA A 39 -3.54 -1.98 -18.50
N THR A 40 -4.23 -3.12 -18.43
CA THR A 40 -5.54 -3.24 -17.77
C THR A 40 -5.42 -4.10 -16.52
N LEU A 41 -5.98 -3.60 -15.42
CA LEU A 41 -6.15 -4.28 -14.14
C LEU A 41 -7.63 -4.63 -13.98
N SER A 42 -7.91 -5.76 -13.34
CA SER A 42 -9.28 -6.22 -13.10
C SER A 42 -9.51 -6.40 -11.62
N PHE A 43 -10.52 -5.73 -11.08
CA PHE A 43 -10.87 -5.76 -9.66
C PHE A 43 -12.18 -6.51 -9.46
N SER A 44 -12.25 -7.33 -8.41
CA SER A 44 -13.46 -8.07 -8.02
C SER A 44 -14.32 -7.33 -6.98
N THR A 45 -13.79 -6.26 -6.39
CA THR A 45 -14.47 -5.47 -5.36
C THR A 45 -14.33 -3.98 -5.64
N SER A 46 -15.08 -3.15 -4.92
CA SER A 46 -14.93 -1.69 -4.93
C SER A 46 -13.60 -1.18 -4.38
N CYS A 47 -12.83 -2.03 -3.70
CA CYS A 47 -11.51 -1.69 -3.18
C CYS A 47 -10.44 -2.08 -4.19
N GLU A 48 -9.68 -1.09 -4.64
CA GLU A 48 -8.57 -1.32 -5.58
C GLU A 48 -7.23 -1.54 -4.85
N ALA A 49 -7.09 -1.01 -3.62
CA ALA A 49 -5.87 -1.09 -2.84
C ALA A 49 -6.13 -1.10 -1.32
N ILE A 50 -5.22 -1.73 -0.59
CA ILE A 50 -5.18 -1.77 0.88
C ILE A 50 -3.73 -1.56 1.36
N PHE A 51 -3.54 -1.54 2.68
CA PHE A 51 -2.21 -1.61 3.26
C PHE A 51 -2.19 -2.42 4.55
N ASP A 52 -1.06 -3.06 4.79
CA ASP A 52 -0.71 -3.64 6.09
C ASP A 52 0.42 -2.83 6.71
N VAL A 53 0.47 -2.86 8.03
CA VAL A 53 1.66 -2.50 8.79
C VAL A 53 2.19 -3.76 9.42
N GLU A 54 3.48 -3.99 9.27
CA GLU A 54 4.18 -5.14 9.81
C GLU A 54 5.27 -4.67 10.78
N TYR A 55 5.55 -5.49 11.80
CA TYR A 55 6.80 -5.43 12.55
C TYR A 55 8.01 -5.67 11.61
N PRO A 56 9.24 -5.29 12.00
CA PRO A 56 10.45 -5.52 11.20
C PRO A 56 10.66 -6.95 10.70
N PHE A 57 10.11 -7.92 11.43
CA PHE A 57 10.23 -9.35 11.15
C PHE A 57 9.05 -9.94 10.36
N GLY A 58 8.12 -9.09 9.89
CA GLY A 58 7.05 -9.46 8.96
C GLY A 58 5.71 -9.88 9.59
N GLU A 59 5.57 -9.80 10.91
CA GLU A 59 4.27 -10.01 11.57
C GLU A 59 3.38 -8.76 11.40
N THR A 60 2.15 -8.95 10.92
CA THR A 60 1.18 -7.86 10.78
C THR A 60 0.76 -7.32 12.15
N VAL A 61 0.92 -6.01 12.34
CA VAL A 61 0.44 -5.26 13.51
C VAL A 61 -0.88 -4.55 13.24
N PHE A 62 -1.11 -4.17 11.98
CA PHE A 62 -2.33 -3.49 11.55
C PHE A 62 -2.69 -3.94 10.13
N HIS A 63 -3.92 -4.36 9.92
CA HIS A 63 -4.50 -4.66 8.63
C HIS A 63 -5.59 -3.64 8.29
N TYR A 64 -5.42 -2.90 7.20
CA TYR A 64 -6.47 -2.00 6.74
C TYR A 64 -7.59 -2.79 6.05
N ASP A 65 -8.69 -3.00 6.78
CA ASP A 65 -9.88 -3.70 6.30
C ASP A 65 -11.06 -2.73 6.11
N PRO A 66 -11.14 -2.02 4.97
CA PRO A 66 -12.30 -1.20 4.64
C PRO A 66 -13.49 -2.07 4.21
N ILE A 67 -14.70 -1.55 4.37
CA ILE A 67 -15.89 -2.17 3.77
C ILE A 67 -15.78 -2.09 2.24
N CYS A 68 -15.64 -3.25 1.59
CA CYS A 68 -15.61 -3.40 0.14
C CYS A 68 -16.91 -4.07 -0.35
N PHE A 69 -17.45 -3.59 -1.46
CA PHE A 69 -18.61 -4.19 -2.12
C PHE A 69 -18.15 -5.06 -3.29
N GLU A 70 -18.85 -6.17 -3.56
CA GLU A 70 -18.61 -7.01 -4.73
C GLU A 70 -19.03 -6.28 -6.02
N VAL A 71 -18.07 -5.61 -6.66
CA VAL A 71 -18.27 -4.81 -7.87
C VAL A 71 -17.09 -5.05 -8.81
N PHE A 72 -17.32 -5.88 -9.82
CA PHE A 72 -16.33 -6.18 -10.85
C PHE A 72 -16.13 -4.99 -11.78
N HIS A 73 -14.89 -4.53 -11.92
CA HIS A 73 -14.57 -3.43 -12.81
C HIS A 73 -13.11 -3.47 -13.26
N ASP A 74 -12.84 -2.83 -14.40
CA ASP A 74 -11.50 -2.73 -14.97
C ASP A 74 -10.96 -1.32 -14.90
N ARG A 75 -9.65 -1.21 -14.73
CA ARG A 75 -8.91 0.05 -14.83
C ARG A 75 -7.78 -0.07 -15.83
N THR A 76 -7.85 0.72 -16.90
CA THR A 76 -6.77 0.80 -17.89
C THR A 76 -5.87 2.00 -17.59
N LEU A 77 -4.56 1.75 -17.49
CA LEU A 77 -3.52 2.77 -17.37
C LEU A 77 -2.76 2.89 -18.68
N GLN A 78 -2.63 4.11 -19.20
CA GLN A 78 -1.78 4.40 -20.36
C GLN A 78 -0.28 4.32 -20.00
N PRO A 79 0.63 4.17 -20.97
CA PRO A 79 2.07 4.22 -20.73
C PRO A 79 2.49 5.45 -19.91
N GLY A 80 3.21 5.24 -18.83
CA GLY A 80 3.67 6.28 -17.90
C GLY A 80 2.59 6.82 -16.96
N GLN A 81 1.33 6.39 -17.06
CA GLN A 81 0.27 6.84 -16.17
C GLN A 81 0.42 6.21 -14.78
N THR A 82 0.23 7.04 -13.77
CA THR A 82 0.20 6.64 -12.36
C THR A 82 -1.18 6.84 -11.76
N VAL A 83 -1.67 5.85 -11.03
CA VAL A 83 -2.74 6.01 -10.04
C VAL A 83 -2.15 6.08 -8.64
N THR A 84 -2.73 6.92 -7.79
CA THR A 84 -2.33 7.04 -6.38
C THR A 84 -3.52 6.71 -5.48
N TYR A 85 -3.30 5.80 -4.53
CA TYR A 85 -4.20 5.49 -3.43
C TYR A 85 -3.64 6.08 -2.15
N THR A 86 -4.48 6.77 -1.39
CA THR A 86 -4.06 7.49 -0.18
C THR A 86 -4.72 6.90 1.05
N PHE A 87 -3.92 6.66 2.09
CA PHE A 87 -4.38 6.15 3.37
C PHE A 87 -3.81 7.00 4.51
N THR A 88 -4.28 6.74 5.73
CA THR A 88 -3.70 7.31 6.94
C THR A 88 -3.65 6.24 8.00
N TRP A 89 -2.46 5.96 8.52
CA TRP A 89 -2.27 5.09 9.67
C TRP A 89 -2.04 5.92 10.92
N ARG A 90 -2.79 5.64 11.98
CA ARG A 90 -2.75 6.41 13.24
C ARG A 90 -1.75 5.84 14.26
N GLN A 91 -0.81 5.00 13.82
CA GLN A 91 0.14 4.31 14.69
C GLN A 91 -0.55 3.42 15.74
N VAL A 92 -1.66 2.78 15.36
CA VAL A 92 -2.37 1.83 16.20
C VAL A 92 -2.34 0.42 15.60
N ASP A 93 -2.41 -0.59 16.44
CA ASP A 93 -2.64 -1.97 16.04
C ASP A 93 -4.12 -2.23 15.71
N ASP A 94 -4.44 -3.47 15.33
CA ASP A 94 -5.82 -3.90 15.01
C ASP A 94 -6.80 -3.81 16.20
N PHE A 95 -6.29 -3.72 17.43
CA PHE A 95 -7.09 -3.50 18.64
C PHE A 95 -7.26 -2.01 18.97
N GLY A 96 -6.70 -1.11 18.15
CA GLY A 96 -6.71 0.33 18.38
C GLY A 96 -5.72 0.79 19.44
N GLN A 97 -4.78 -0.06 19.88
CA GLN A 97 -3.74 0.29 20.84
C GLN A 97 -2.56 0.94 20.14
N GLN A 98 -1.98 1.96 20.77
CA GLN A 98 -0.78 2.62 20.26
C GLN A 98 0.36 1.60 20.11
N VAL A 99 0.95 1.52 18.91
CA VAL A 99 2.09 0.65 18.66
C VAL A 99 3.35 1.15 19.37
N GLY A 100 4.26 0.24 19.67
CA GLY A 100 5.51 0.52 20.40
C GLY A 100 6.49 1.45 19.66
N TYR A 101 7.33 2.12 20.43
CA TYR A 101 8.38 3.01 19.94
C TYR A 101 9.54 3.08 20.96
N PRO A 102 10.78 3.40 20.54
CA PRO A 102 11.21 3.64 19.17
C PRO A 102 11.32 2.34 18.37
N LEU A 103 10.70 2.30 17.18
CA LEU A 103 10.72 1.11 16.33
C LEU A 103 10.52 1.47 14.85
N THR A 104 11.10 0.66 13.95
CA THR A 104 10.81 0.72 12.52
C THR A 104 9.68 -0.25 12.19
N TYR A 105 8.66 0.21 11.49
CA TYR A 105 7.58 -0.59 10.93
C TYR A 105 7.73 -0.70 9.42
N LEU A 106 7.22 -1.78 8.84
CA LEU A 106 7.14 -1.96 7.39
C LEU A 106 5.69 -1.72 6.95
N ILE A 107 5.48 -0.73 6.08
CA ILE A 107 4.19 -0.53 5.41
C ILE A 107 4.18 -1.35 4.15
N ARG A 108 3.26 -2.31 4.03
CA ARG A 108 3.02 -3.08 2.82
C ARG A 108 1.77 -2.56 2.12
N GLY A 109 1.95 -1.85 1.01
CA GLY A 109 0.83 -1.45 0.14
C GLY A 109 0.51 -2.53 -0.87
N ILE A 110 -0.77 -2.82 -1.09
CA ILE A 110 -1.25 -3.94 -1.91
C ILE A 110 -2.31 -3.45 -2.89
N ILE A 111 -2.19 -3.82 -4.16
CA ILE A 111 -3.19 -3.63 -5.21
C ILE A 111 -3.95 -4.93 -5.41
N LEU A 112 -5.28 -4.85 -5.35
CA LEU A 112 -6.20 -6.00 -5.40
C LEU A 112 -6.61 -6.38 -6.84
N ASP A 113 -5.64 -6.38 -7.75
CA ASP A 113 -5.84 -6.87 -9.12
C ASP A 113 -6.03 -8.41 -9.09
N ASN A 114 -6.93 -8.92 -9.93
CA ASN A 114 -7.34 -10.33 -9.93
C ASN A 114 -7.04 -10.94 -11.31
N PRO A 115 -6.23 -12.01 -11.39
CA PRO A 115 -5.70 -12.85 -10.31
C PRO A 115 -4.32 -12.43 -9.78
N SER A 116 -3.84 -11.23 -10.10
CA SER A 116 -2.45 -10.82 -9.81
C SER A 116 -2.34 -9.86 -8.65
N VAL A 117 -1.63 -10.22 -7.58
CA VAL A 117 -1.35 -9.28 -6.50
C VAL A 117 -0.10 -8.47 -6.82
N HIS A 118 -0.21 -7.13 -6.72
CA HIS A 118 0.95 -6.24 -6.79
C HIS A 118 1.16 -5.59 -5.44
N GLU A 119 2.39 -5.63 -4.92
CA GLU A 119 2.69 -5.11 -3.59
C GLU A 119 4.01 -4.35 -3.54
N ALA A 120 4.18 -3.57 -2.48
CA ALA A 120 5.47 -3.01 -2.14
C ALA A 120 5.57 -2.63 -0.68
N ARG A 121 6.81 -2.49 -0.22
CA ARG A 121 7.14 -2.19 1.16
C ARG A 121 7.90 -0.89 1.31
N ALA A 122 7.61 -0.16 2.38
CA ALA A 122 8.36 1.01 2.81
C ALA A 122 8.60 0.96 4.32
N GLY A 123 9.83 1.25 4.75
CA GLY A 123 10.15 1.37 6.17
C GLY A 123 9.77 2.75 6.70
N ILE A 124 9.15 2.79 7.87
CA ILE A 124 8.87 4.01 8.62
C ILE A 124 9.33 3.84 10.05
N ARG A 125 10.02 4.83 10.59
CA ARG A 125 10.46 4.83 11.98
C ARG A 125 9.55 5.71 12.83
N ILE A 126 9.04 5.13 13.91
CA ILE A 126 8.34 5.85 14.97
C ILE A 126 9.35 6.15 16.06
N LEU A 127 9.51 7.44 16.37
CA LEU A 127 10.41 7.96 17.38
C LEU A 127 9.66 8.17 18.70
N SER A 128 10.41 8.21 19.80
CA SER A 128 9.88 8.71 21.07
C SER A 128 9.34 10.15 20.92
N PRO A 129 8.31 10.53 21.70
CA PRO A 129 7.81 11.91 21.77
C PRO A 129 8.90 12.95 22.07
#